data_AF-A0A954GYC1-F1
#
_entry.id   AF-A0A954GYC1-F1
#
_cell.length_a   1.000
_cell.length_b   1.000
_cell.length_c   1.000
_cell.angle_alpha   90.00
_cell.angle_beta   90.00
_cell.angle_gamma   90.00
#
_symmetry.space_group_name_H-M   'P 1'
#
loop_
_entity.id
_entity.type
_entity.pdbx_description
1 polymer ?
#
loop_
_entity_poly.entity_id
_entity_poly.type
_entity_poly.pdbx_seq_one_letter_code
_entity_poly.pdbx_strand_id
1 'polypeptide(L)'
;MFRSRVRCFAVSLLGLSFIQVGPGVAEEKTQAANHDVMREIQVRAAADGKSDLGYWGTDPENFFGWKTHSNRLIPVYAFGTKGAGKGIDLNSYRGKNSPYRSEEELQKIYGFIPDQTVDAEATWMDQTNIADIQMAAAAAGRKYIFLVVFDGMDWQTTQAAAIYNSGVIYTRGKGAGTHFQDYDAAGTAQYSFMVTSPHNEGTDADATTQQVTNPGGTIRGGYNATAAGRKPWEAPSDPGYLIAKPSEGSPKHAYTDSSSSASSMTAAVKIYNGSVNVDATGQPVTTIAHRLQEEGFAVGAVSSVPISHATPAAAYAHNVTRQDYQDLTRDMIGRPSVQHPSTPLPGMDVVIGGGYGTEKPTGKDQGDNYVSGNIYLDEADLKAIDVANGGRYVTAVRTDGKSGAELLAEATTKAVNGHHRLLGFFGVGKYNGHLPFATADGNYDPAPGVGRKAEAYSEGDLKENPTLSQMTESAIAVLSTNEKGFWLMVESGDVDWANHDDNIDCSIGAVNSGAAAVKTITDWVEKHSNWSESIVIVTADHGHMWNLTNPQMLANLNKSAPKQVKP
;
A
#
# COMPACT_ATOMS: atom_id res chain seq x y z
N MET A 1 51.70 49.29 66.18
CA MET A 1 52.71 49.01 67.22
C MET A 1 52.91 47.50 67.30
N PHE A 2 54.17 47.04 67.38
CA PHE A 2 54.68 45.65 67.45
C PHE A 2 54.53 44.80 66.16
N ARG A 3 55.63 44.61 65.39
CA ARG A 3 56.76 43.63 65.53
C ARG A 3 56.27 42.20 65.24
N SER A 4 56.89 41.36 64.41
CA SER A 4 58.32 41.12 64.20
C SER A 4 58.55 40.32 62.90
N ARG A 5 59.68 40.56 62.24
CA ARG A 5 60.30 39.69 61.22
C ARG A 5 60.92 38.44 61.90
N VAL A 6 61.23 37.38 61.13
CA VAL A 6 62.58 36.76 61.00
C VAL A 6 62.57 35.53 60.04
N ARG A 7 63.39 35.67 58.97
CA ARG A 7 64.32 34.77 58.24
C ARG A 7 64.00 33.33 57.78
N CYS A 8 64.26 33.16 56.47
CA CYS A 8 65.06 32.15 55.73
C CYS A 8 64.77 30.64 55.86
N PHE A 9 64.58 29.97 54.71
CA PHE A 9 65.63 29.14 54.06
C PHE A 9 65.26 28.79 52.59
N ALA A 10 66.32 28.73 51.77
CA ALA A 10 66.55 28.15 50.43
C ALA A 10 65.81 26.80 50.17
N VAL A 11 65.60 26.21 48.97
CA VAL A 11 66.01 26.35 47.54
C VAL A 11 65.13 25.33 46.78
N SER A 12 64.64 25.62 45.57
CA SER A 12 64.95 24.86 44.33
C SER A 12 64.11 25.31 43.14
N LEU A 13 64.80 25.47 42.01
CA LEU A 13 64.34 25.89 40.68
C LEU A 13 63.37 24.88 40.05
N LEU A 14 62.42 25.36 39.23
CA LEU A 14 62.36 25.06 37.79
C LEU A 14 61.18 25.77 37.09
N GLY A 15 61.51 26.53 36.03
CA GLY A 15 60.71 26.63 34.81
C GLY A 15 59.58 27.67 34.75
N LEU A 16 59.91 28.92 34.38
CA LEU A 16 58.96 29.82 33.73
C LEU A 16 58.82 29.44 32.24
N SER A 17 57.58 29.39 31.75
CA SER A 17 57.26 29.74 30.37
C SER A 17 55.87 30.37 30.33
N PHE A 18 55.85 31.66 29.98
CA PHE A 18 54.65 32.44 29.69
C PHE A 18 54.01 31.93 28.40
N ILE A 19 52.70 31.68 28.41
CA ILE A 19 51.89 31.69 27.19
C ILE A 19 50.68 32.60 27.44
N GLN A 20 50.54 33.56 26.52
CA GLN A 20 49.56 34.62 26.42
C GLN A 20 48.13 34.08 26.33
N VAL A 21 47.22 34.73 27.06
CA VAL A 21 45.77 34.53 26.97
C VAL A 21 45.25 35.26 25.73
N GLY A 22 44.75 34.52 24.74
CA GLY A 22 43.93 35.03 23.63
C GLY A 22 42.43 34.78 23.92
N PRO A 23 41.52 35.65 23.43
CA PRO A 23 40.10 35.55 23.73
C PRO A 23 39.51 34.30 23.06
N GLY A 24 38.75 33.54 23.84
CA GLY A 24 38.04 32.35 23.38
C GLY A 24 37.06 32.73 22.27
N VAL A 25 37.31 32.19 21.07
CA VAL A 25 36.28 32.05 20.05
C VAL A 25 35.33 30.99 20.60
N ALA A 26 34.11 31.40 20.92
CA ALA A 26 33.03 30.46 21.14
C ALA A 26 32.88 29.64 19.86
N GLU A 27 33.22 28.36 19.91
CA GLU A 27 32.77 27.39 18.91
C GLU A 27 31.24 27.35 19.00
N GLU A 28 30.61 28.13 18.15
CA GLU A 28 29.22 27.98 17.80
C GLU A 28 29.08 26.60 17.16
N LYS A 29 28.71 25.60 17.98
CA LYS A 29 28.25 24.31 17.48
C LYS A 29 26.94 24.55 16.74
N THR A 30 27.04 24.95 15.47
CA THR A 30 25.95 24.80 14.53
C THR A 30 25.75 23.29 14.38
N GLN A 31 24.71 22.80 15.04
CA GLN A 31 24.14 21.49 14.79
C GLN A 31 23.76 21.50 13.30
N ALA A 32 24.59 20.87 12.45
CA ALA A 32 24.28 20.73 11.04
C ALA A 32 22.93 20.01 10.98
N ALA A 33 21.87 20.75 10.64
CA ALA A 33 20.58 20.15 10.34
C ALA A 33 20.84 19.08 9.28
N ASN A 34 20.43 17.84 9.54
CA ASN A 34 20.39 16.82 8.50
C ASN A 34 19.53 17.42 7.38
N HIS A 35 20.20 17.79 6.30
CA HIS A 35 19.58 18.51 5.21
C HIS A 35 18.78 17.52 4.39
N ASP A 36 17.45 17.62 4.40
CA ASP A 36 16.57 16.76 3.62
C ASP A 36 16.60 17.15 2.14
N VAL A 37 17.57 16.58 1.42
CA VAL A 37 17.80 16.84 0.00
C VAL A 37 16.64 16.32 -0.85
N MET A 38 15.97 15.22 -0.45
CA MET A 38 14.89 14.63 -1.24
C MET A 38 13.68 15.55 -1.26
N ARG A 39 13.31 16.08 -0.09
CA ARG A 39 12.26 17.09 0.05
C ARG A 39 12.58 18.35 -0.72
N GLU A 40 13.83 18.82 -0.72
CA GLU A 40 14.21 19.99 -1.53
C GLU A 40 14.07 19.75 -3.04
N ILE A 41 14.44 18.56 -3.52
CA ILE A 41 14.24 18.17 -4.93
C ILE A 41 12.76 18.23 -5.27
N GLN A 42 11.90 17.67 -4.42
CA GLN A 42 10.44 17.71 -4.61
C GLN A 42 9.89 19.14 -4.56
N VAL A 43 10.30 19.98 -3.60
CA VAL A 43 9.84 21.38 -3.49
C VAL A 43 10.21 22.18 -4.73
N ARG A 44 11.45 22.03 -5.23
CA ARG A 44 11.88 22.71 -6.46
C ARG A 44 11.09 22.20 -7.67
N ALA A 45 10.91 20.89 -7.78
CA ALA A 45 10.14 20.29 -8.86
C ALA A 45 8.70 20.80 -8.91
N ALA A 46 8.04 20.90 -7.74
CA ALA A 46 6.69 21.41 -7.63
C ALA A 46 6.57 22.91 -7.94
N ALA A 47 7.60 23.69 -7.63
CA ALA A 47 7.64 25.12 -7.94
C ALA A 47 7.86 25.36 -9.45
N ASP A 48 8.80 24.63 -10.06
CA ASP A 48 9.25 24.83 -11.43
C ASP A 48 8.39 24.08 -12.46
N GLY A 49 7.65 23.05 -12.02
CA GLY A 49 6.90 22.15 -12.90
C GLY A 49 7.79 21.22 -13.73
N LYS A 50 9.07 21.08 -13.34
CA LYS A 50 10.09 20.25 -14.00
C LYS A 50 11.02 19.66 -12.95
N SER A 51 11.60 18.49 -13.23
CA SER A 51 12.51 17.82 -12.30
C SER A 51 13.63 17.11 -13.02
N ASP A 52 14.86 17.27 -12.52
CA ASP A 52 16.05 16.55 -13.00
C ASP A 52 16.05 15.08 -12.57
N LEU A 53 15.16 14.69 -11.66
CA LEU A 53 15.07 13.32 -11.13
C LEU A 53 14.22 12.41 -12.03
N GLY A 54 13.06 12.90 -12.45
CA GLY A 54 12.03 12.11 -13.13
C GLY A 54 10.73 12.89 -13.27
N TYR A 55 9.72 12.30 -13.88
CA TYR A 55 8.44 12.97 -14.16
C TYR A 55 7.29 11.97 -14.25
N TRP A 56 6.07 12.43 -14.02
CA TRP A 56 4.87 11.64 -14.29
C TRP A 56 4.35 11.84 -15.71
N GLY A 57 3.91 10.75 -16.35
CA GLY A 57 3.24 10.79 -17.64
C GLY A 57 4.14 10.49 -18.83
N THR A 58 3.94 11.21 -19.93
CA THR A 58 4.57 10.92 -21.24
C THR A 58 5.52 12.01 -21.74
N ASP A 59 5.51 13.17 -21.10
CA ASP A 59 6.32 14.33 -21.49
C ASP A 59 7.40 14.61 -20.41
N PRO A 60 8.70 14.40 -20.72
CA PRO A 60 9.78 14.65 -19.77
C PRO A 60 9.92 16.12 -19.35
N GLU A 61 9.35 17.05 -20.12
CA GLU A 61 9.40 18.48 -19.81
C GLU A 61 8.25 18.93 -18.90
N ASN A 62 7.37 18.01 -18.49
CA ASN A 62 6.26 18.28 -17.59
C ASN A 62 6.29 17.31 -16.40
N PHE A 63 6.72 17.79 -15.24
CA PHE A 63 6.77 17.00 -14.01
C PHE A 63 5.39 16.43 -13.63
N PHE A 64 4.34 17.21 -13.85
CA PHE A 64 2.94 16.91 -13.53
C PHE A 64 2.15 16.41 -14.74
N GLY A 65 2.78 15.60 -15.59
CA GLY A 65 2.21 15.19 -16.88
C GLY A 65 1.07 14.19 -16.79
N TRP A 66 0.93 13.46 -15.68
CA TRP A 66 -0.12 12.46 -15.49
C TRP A 66 -0.32 12.11 -14.02
N LYS A 67 -1.53 12.30 -13.52
CA LYS A 67 -1.86 12.14 -12.11
C LYS A 67 -2.86 11.02 -11.84
N THR A 68 -2.86 9.96 -12.64
CA THR A 68 -3.78 8.84 -12.43
C THR A 68 -3.12 7.54 -12.89
N HIS A 69 -3.88 6.46 -12.99
CA HIS A 69 -3.30 5.15 -13.09
C HIS A 69 -2.80 4.85 -14.51
N SER A 70 -2.11 3.73 -14.63
CA SER A 70 -1.49 3.29 -15.86
C SER A 70 -1.62 1.78 -15.99
N ASN A 71 -1.68 1.32 -17.23
CA ASN A 71 -1.74 -0.09 -17.57
C ASN A 71 -0.33 -0.73 -17.63
N ARG A 72 0.63 -0.27 -16.82
CA ARG A 72 1.98 -0.86 -16.74
C ARG A 72 1.94 -2.25 -16.11
N LEU A 73 2.88 -3.11 -16.49
CA LEU A 73 3.06 -4.41 -15.82
C LEU A 73 3.52 -4.20 -14.38
N ILE A 74 2.85 -4.89 -13.45
CA ILE A 74 3.05 -4.70 -12.03
C ILE A 74 3.93 -5.81 -11.43
N PRO A 75 4.99 -5.48 -10.67
CA PRO A 75 5.82 -6.46 -9.97
C PRO A 75 5.04 -7.34 -9.00
N VAL A 76 5.39 -8.63 -8.93
CA VAL A 76 4.87 -9.59 -7.95
C VAL A 76 6.06 -10.26 -7.26
N TYR A 77 6.16 -10.09 -5.95
CA TYR A 77 7.10 -10.79 -5.08
C TYR A 77 6.30 -11.82 -4.26
N ALA A 78 6.75 -13.07 -4.21
CA ALA A 78 6.03 -14.11 -3.48
C ALA A 78 7.00 -14.95 -2.64
N PHE A 79 6.58 -15.31 -1.44
CA PHE A 79 7.37 -16.04 -0.45
C PHE A 79 6.61 -17.31 -0.02
N GLY A 80 7.33 -18.41 0.19
CA GLY A 80 6.71 -19.72 0.48
C GLY A 80 6.12 -20.42 -0.75
N THR A 81 6.35 -19.91 -1.97
CA THR A 81 5.68 -20.37 -3.20
C THR A 81 6.54 -21.24 -4.10
N LYS A 82 7.87 -21.03 -4.14
CA LYS A 82 8.76 -21.81 -5.02
C LYS A 82 8.76 -23.29 -4.62
N GLY A 83 8.43 -24.16 -5.57
CA GLY A 83 8.33 -25.60 -5.33
C GLY A 83 7.17 -26.03 -4.41
N ALA A 84 6.25 -25.12 -4.08
CA ALA A 84 5.17 -25.37 -3.14
C ALA A 84 4.02 -26.24 -3.69
N GLY A 85 4.05 -26.53 -5.00
CA GLY A 85 3.03 -27.32 -5.69
C GLY A 85 2.43 -26.59 -6.89
N LYS A 86 1.68 -27.35 -7.71
CA LYS A 86 0.95 -26.80 -8.86
C LYS A 86 -0.07 -25.76 -8.38
N GLY A 87 -0.13 -24.62 -9.04
CA GLY A 87 -1.04 -23.53 -8.72
C GLY A 87 -0.55 -22.58 -7.63
N ILE A 88 0.41 -22.98 -6.79
CA ILE A 88 1.03 -22.11 -5.78
C ILE A 88 2.32 -21.48 -6.32
N ASP A 89 3.15 -22.29 -6.99
CA ASP A 89 4.38 -21.80 -7.62
C ASP A 89 4.02 -20.88 -8.80
N LEU A 90 4.64 -19.69 -8.86
CA LEU A 90 4.37 -18.67 -9.89
C LEU A 90 4.64 -19.19 -11.32
N ASN A 91 5.47 -20.24 -11.48
CA ASN A 91 5.67 -20.90 -12.77
C ASN A 91 4.37 -21.52 -13.33
N SER A 92 3.32 -21.68 -12.53
CA SER A 92 2.01 -22.13 -12.98
C SER A 92 1.30 -21.14 -13.91
N TYR A 93 1.66 -19.85 -13.86
CA TYR A 93 0.92 -18.77 -14.54
C TYR A 93 1.80 -17.82 -15.36
N ARG A 94 3.10 -18.11 -15.49
CA ARG A 94 4.07 -17.22 -16.14
C ARG A 94 4.91 -17.94 -17.18
N GLY A 95 5.69 -17.20 -17.95
CA GLY A 95 6.51 -17.78 -19.03
C GLY A 95 5.62 -18.54 -20.02
N LYS A 96 5.96 -19.80 -20.31
CA LYS A 96 5.16 -20.65 -21.21
C LYS A 96 3.73 -20.92 -20.73
N ASN A 97 3.47 -20.75 -19.44
CA ASN A 97 2.15 -20.96 -18.83
C ASN A 97 1.39 -19.64 -18.65
N SER A 98 1.85 -18.54 -19.25
CA SER A 98 1.13 -17.27 -19.23
C SER A 98 -0.23 -17.40 -19.95
N PRO A 99 -1.35 -16.95 -19.34
CA PRO A 99 -2.65 -16.98 -19.99
C PRO A 99 -2.71 -16.07 -21.23
N TYR A 100 -1.85 -15.05 -21.29
CA TYR A 100 -1.75 -14.12 -22.42
C TYR A 100 -1.20 -14.75 -23.70
N ARG A 101 -0.81 -16.03 -23.67
CA ARG A 101 -0.41 -16.80 -24.86
C ARG A 101 -1.59 -17.46 -25.58
N SER A 102 -2.80 -17.42 -25.03
CA SER A 102 -3.95 -18.18 -25.49
C SER A 102 -5.22 -17.32 -25.58
N GLU A 103 -5.85 -17.30 -26.75
CA GLU A 103 -7.18 -16.72 -26.91
C GLU A 103 -8.22 -17.36 -25.99
N GLU A 104 -8.15 -18.68 -25.81
CA GLU A 104 -9.08 -19.42 -24.96
C GLU A 104 -8.96 -19.00 -23.49
N GLU A 105 -7.74 -18.82 -23.00
CA GLU A 105 -7.51 -18.39 -21.61
C GLU A 105 -7.91 -16.93 -21.41
N LEU A 106 -7.62 -16.04 -22.36
CA LEU A 106 -8.09 -14.65 -22.30
C LEU A 106 -9.61 -14.56 -22.35
N GLN A 107 -10.27 -15.36 -23.19
CA GLN A 107 -11.73 -15.46 -23.24
C GLN A 107 -12.33 -15.96 -21.91
N LYS A 108 -11.64 -16.85 -21.18
CA LYS A 108 -12.05 -17.27 -19.83
C LYS A 108 -11.89 -16.16 -18.79
N ILE A 109 -10.78 -15.41 -18.84
CA ILE A 109 -10.46 -14.35 -17.87
C ILE A 109 -11.35 -13.12 -18.06
N TYR A 110 -11.53 -12.68 -19.31
CA TYR A 110 -12.23 -11.44 -19.63
C TYR A 110 -13.69 -11.64 -20.05
N GLY A 111 -14.11 -12.85 -20.40
CA GLY A 111 -15.43 -13.07 -21.02
C GLY A 111 -15.52 -12.59 -22.48
N PHE A 112 -14.43 -12.10 -23.04
CA PHE A 112 -14.22 -11.75 -24.45
C PHE A 112 -12.74 -11.91 -24.78
N ILE A 113 -12.36 -11.92 -26.07
CA ILE A 113 -10.96 -11.87 -26.49
C ILE A 113 -10.57 -10.38 -26.62
N PRO A 114 -9.70 -9.83 -25.75
CA PRO A 114 -9.28 -8.44 -25.87
C PRO A 114 -8.44 -8.21 -27.12
N ASP A 115 -8.64 -7.05 -27.77
CA ASP A 115 -7.98 -6.74 -29.04
C ASP A 115 -6.46 -6.72 -28.87
N GLN A 116 -5.74 -7.28 -29.84
CA GLN A 116 -4.27 -7.36 -29.89
C GLN A 116 -3.57 -7.65 -28.53
N THR A 117 -4.15 -8.54 -27.70
CA THR A 117 -3.65 -8.85 -26.35
C THR A 117 -2.96 -10.21 -26.28
N VAL A 118 -3.26 -11.12 -27.21
CA VAL A 118 -2.58 -12.42 -27.31
C VAL A 118 -1.14 -12.18 -27.75
N ASP A 119 -0.19 -12.66 -26.96
CA ASP A 119 1.25 -12.49 -27.22
C ASP A 119 1.98 -13.82 -26.99
N ALA A 120 2.55 -14.37 -28.06
CA ALA A 120 3.30 -15.63 -28.02
C ALA A 120 4.64 -15.53 -27.27
N GLU A 121 5.08 -14.34 -26.87
CA GLU A 121 6.25 -14.08 -26.04
C GLU A 121 5.88 -13.73 -24.60
N ALA A 122 4.59 -13.71 -24.23
CA ALA A 122 4.14 -13.33 -22.91
C ALA A 122 4.85 -14.12 -21.81
N THR A 123 5.36 -13.40 -20.80
CA THR A 123 6.05 -14.00 -19.66
C THR A 123 5.42 -13.61 -18.33
N TRP A 124 4.39 -12.77 -18.37
CA TRP A 124 3.67 -12.23 -17.22
C TRP A 124 2.45 -13.08 -16.87
N MET A 125 1.89 -12.79 -15.71
CA MET A 125 0.64 -13.36 -15.20
C MET A 125 -0.55 -12.43 -15.49
N ASP A 126 -1.76 -12.88 -15.19
CA ASP A 126 -2.88 -11.99 -14.94
C ASP A 126 -3.06 -11.75 -13.43
N GLN A 127 -3.58 -10.58 -13.03
CA GLN A 127 -3.90 -10.32 -11.62
C GLN A 127 -4.90 -11.31 -11.02
N THR A 128 -5.80 -11.92 -11.81
CA THR A 128 -6.71 -12.97 -11.30
C THR A 128 -5.94 -14.18 -10.76
N ASN A 129 -4.72 -14.43 -11.25
CA ASN A 129 -3.89 -15.52 -10.76
C ASN A 129 -3.38 -15.29 -9.33
N ILE A 130 -3.42 -14.06 -8.81
CA ILE A 130 -3.12 -13.79 -7.40
C ILE A 130 -4.15 -14.48 -6.50
N ALA A 131 -5.45 -14.43 -6.86
CA ALA A 131 -6.48 -15.18 -6.14
C ALA A 131 -6.26 -16.69 -6.29
N ASP A 132 -5.94 -17.17 -7.50
CA ASP A 132 -5.69 -18.60 -7.74
C ASP A 132 -4.54 -19.16 -6.88
N ILE A 133 -3.44 -18.42 -6.73
CA ILE A 133 -2.29 -18.82 -5.90
C ILE A 133 -2.72 -18.98 -4.44
N GLN A 134 -3.47 -18.02 -3.92
CA GLN A 134 -3.92 -18.04 -2.53
C GLN A 134 -4.92 -19.19 -2.28
N MET A 135 -5.86 -19.42 -3.21
CA MET A 135 -6.80 -20.55 -3.12
C MET A 135 -6.09 -21.90 -3.19
N ALA A 136 -5.12 -22.04 -4.10
CA ALA A 136 -4.31 -23.26 -4.20
C ALA A 136 -3.48 -23.51 -2.93
N ALA A 137 -2.97 -22.45 -2.30
CA ALA A 137 -2.25 -22.54 -1.03
C ALA A 137 -3.15 -23.03 0.10
N ALA A 138 -4.33 -22.43 0.27
CA ALA A 138 -5.29 -22.90 1.27
C ALA A 138 -5.69 -24.36 1.06
N ALA A 139 -6.00 -24.74 -0.20
CA ALA A 139 -6.35 -26.13 -0.55
C ALA A 139 -5.21 -27.12 -0.28
N ALA A 140 -3.95 -26.67 -0.37
CA ALA A 140 -2.77 -27.46 -0.01
C ALA A 140 -2.46 -27.47 1.50
N GLY A 141 -3.33 -26.87 2.33
CA GLY A 141 -3.21 -26.86 3.78
C GLY A 141 -2.31 -25.76 4.35
N ARG A 142 -2.01 -24.70 3.59
CA ARG A 142 -1.35 -23.51 4.14
C ARG A 142 -2.30 -22.83 5.12
N LYS A 143 -1.78 -22.50 6.30
CA LYS A 143 -2.56 -21.92 7.40
C LYS A 143 -2.55 -20.40 7.39
N TYR A 144 -1.47 -19.79 6.92
CA TYR A 144 -1.28 -18.35 7.03
C TYR A 144 -1.04 -17.74 5.65
N ILE A 145 -2.03 -17.01 5.15
CA ILE A 145 -2.02 -16.47 3.80
C ILE A 145 -2.06 -14.96 3.90
N PHE A 146 -1.04 -14.30 3.36
CA PHE A 146 -0.92 -12.85 3.37
C PHE A 146 -0.91 -12.31 1.95
N LEU A 147 -1.70 -11.27 1.73
CA LEU A 147 -1.65 -10.44 0.53
C LEU A 147 -1.31 -9.01 0.94
N VAL A 148 -0.16 -8.51 0.48
CA VAL A 148 0.27 -7.13 0.72
C VAL A 148 0.18 -6.35 -0.59
N VAL A 149 -0.65 -5.31 -0.59
CA VAL A 149 -0.90 -4.45 -1.76
C VAL A 149 -0.31 -3.07 -1.50
N PHE A 150 0.54 -2.60 -2.40
CA PHE A 150 1.04 -1.24 -2.41
C PHE A 150 0.28 -0.50 -3.50
N ASP A 151 -0.78 0.24 -3.15
CA ASP A 151 -1.66 0.91 -4.12
C ASP A 151 -0.80 1.85 -5.00
N GLY A 152 -0.85 1.70 -6.33
CA GLY A 152 -0.09 2.54 -7.26
C GLY A 152 1.43 2.31 -7.34
N MET A 153 2.00 1.26 -6.72
CA MET A 153 3.45 0.99 -6.74
C MET A 153 3.90 0.18 -7.97
N ASP A 154 4.14 0.85 -9.11
CA ASP A 154 4.78 0.19 -10.25
C ASP A 154 6.29 -0.08 -10.04
N TRP A 155 6.92 -0.66 -11.06
CA TRP A 155 8.34 -1.01 -11.00
C TRP A 155 9.24 0.23 -10.84
N GLN A 156 8.91 1.36 -11.45
CA GLN A 156 9.68 2.59 -11.38
C GLN A 156 9.53 3.25 -10.01
N THR A 157 8.33 3.23 -9.41
CA THR A 157 8.11 3.64 -8.02
C THR A 157 8.92 2.76 -7.06
N THR A 158 8.86 1.44 -7.25
CA THR A 158 9.69 0.47 -6.50
C THR A 158 11.19 0.76 -6.69
N GLN A 159 11.61 1.10 -7.90
CA GLN A 159 13.00 1.45 -8.23
C GLN A 159 13.47 2.71 -7.53
N ALA A 160 12.65 3.77 -7.51
CA ALA A 160 13.01 5.00 -6.81
C ALA A 160 13.25 4.75 -5.32
N ALA A 161 12.32 4.08 -4.64
CA ALA A 161 12.46 3.78 -3.21
C ALA A 161 13.68 2.89 -2.93
N ALA A 162 13.86 1.83 -3.70
CA ALA A 162 14.97 0.90 -3.54
C ALA A 162 16.35 1.56 -3.78
N ILE A 163 16.48 2.43 -4.78
CA ILE A 163 17.72 3.18 -5.04
C ILE A 163 17.98 4.20 -3.93
N TYR A 164 16.95 4.93 -3.49
CA TYR A 164 17.06 5.87 -2.37
C TYR A 164 17.58 5.17 -1.11
N ASN A 165 17.01 4.01 -0.76
CA ASN A 165 17.37 3.26 0.44
C ASN A 165 18.76 2.61 0.37
N SER A 166 19.15 2.08 -0.79
CA SER A 166 20.35 1.23 -0.92
C SER A 166 21.55 1.92 -1.56
N GLY A 167 21.33 3.01 -2.30
CA GLY A 167 22.34 3.62 -3.17
C GLY A 167 22.72 2.76 -4.38
N VAL A 168 22.07 1.59 -4.58
CA VAL A 168 22.39 0.64 -5.64
C VAL A 168 21.43 0.81 -6.80
N ILE A 169 21.99 1.22 -7.95
CA ILE A 169 21.22 1.37 -9.18
C ILE A 169 21.01 0.00 -9.82
N TYR A 170 19.76 -0.32 -10.12
CA TYR A 170 19.39 -1.46 -10.97
C TYR A 170 18.49 -0.97 -12.09
N THR A 171 18.51 -1.65 -13.24
CA THR A 171 17.76 -1.25 -14.44
C THR A 171 16.79 -2.31 -14.95
N ARG A 172 16.75 -3.48 -14.29
CA ARG A 172 15.87 -4.60 -14.67
C ARG A 172 15.72 -5.61 -13.54
N GLY A 173 14.73 -6.48 -13.66
CA GLY A 173 14.50 -7.61 -12.76
C GLY A 173 13.88 -7.17 -11.43
N LYS A 174 14.05 -8.03 -10.41
CA LYS A 174 13.39 -7.86 -9.12
C LYS A 174 13.86 -6.64 -8.31
N GLY A 175 15.05 -6.11 -8.60
CA GLY A 175 15.67 -5.04 -7.83
C GLY A 175 16.30 -5.51 -6.51
N ALA A 176 16.82 -4.54 -5.75
CA ALA A 176 17.41 -4.70 -4.42
C ALA A 176 17.35 -3.37 -3.67
N GLY A 177 17.16 -3.38 -2.34
CA GLY A 177 17.12 -2.17 -1.52
C GLY A 177 15.84 -1.92 -0.72
N THR A 178 14.81 -2.75 -0.89
CA THR A 178 13.68 -2.85 0.04
C THR A 178 13.65 -4.26 0.64
N HIS A 179 13.05 -4.40 1.83
CA HIS A 179 12.98 -5.70 2.53
C HIS A 179 12.41 -6.80 1.63
N PHE A 180 11.29 -6.55 0.94
CA PHE A 180 10.64 -7.55 0.09
C PHE A 180 11.41 -7.90 -1.20
N GLN A 181 12.35 -7.05 -1.64
CA GLN A 181 13.23 -7.39 -2.76
C GLN A 181 14.38 -8.30 -2.35
N ASP A 182 14.94 -8.03 -1.16
CA ASP A 182 16.14 -8.68 -0.66
C ASP A 182 15.85 -9.98 0.10
N TYR A 183 14.66 -10.10 0.67
CA TYR A 183 14.25 -11.26 1.45
C TYR A 183 14.08 -12.53 0.57
N ASP A 184 14.63 -13.65 1.04
CA ASP A 184 14.72 -14.90 0.26
C ASP A 184 13.76 -16.01 0.75
N ALA A 185 13.15 -15.83 1.93
CA ALA A 185 12.20 -16.79 2.52
C ALA A 185 12.73 -18.24 2.52
N ALA A 186 13.94 -18.44 3.05
CA ALA A 186 14.64 -19.74 3.04
C ALA A 186 14.75 -20.37 1.63
N GLY A 187 15.05 -19.57 0.60
CA GLY A 187 15.18 -20.01 -0.79
C GLY A 187 13.87 -20.21 -1.54
N THR A 188 12.72 -19.88 -0.91
CA THR A 188 11.37 -20.08 -1.47
C THR A 188 10.79 -18.85 -2.17
N ALA A 189 11.53 -17.73 -2.19
CA ALA A 189 11.10 -16.52 -2.87
C ALA A 189 10.99 -16.69 -4.40
N GLN A 190 9.99 -16.03 -4.99
CA GLN A 190 9.79 -15.91 -6.43
C GLN A 190 9.47 -14.46 -6.81
N TYR A 191 9.79 -14.10 -8.04
CA TYR A 191 9.51 -12.79 -8.61
C TYR A 191 8.90 -12.92 -10.00
N SER A 192 7.80 -12.22 -10.26
CA SER A 192 7.12 -12.15 -11.56
C SER A 192 6.58 -10.72 -11.77
N PHE A 193 5.74 -10.56 -12.77
CA PHE A 193 4.92 -9.38 -12.97
C PHE A 193 3.61 -9.75 -13.66
N MET A 194 2.61 -8.90 -13.56
CA MET A 194 1.24 -9.18 -14.00
C MET A 194 0.61 -8.00 -14.76
N VAL A 195 -0.37 -8.32 -15.59
CA VAL A 195 -1.30 -7.34 -16.15
C VAL A 195 -2.45 -7.12 -15.17
N THR A 196 -2.79 -5.84 -14.95
CA THR A 196 -3.86 -5.46 -14.03
C THR A 196 -5.11 -4.89 -14.70
N SER A 197 -5.18 -4.87 -16.03
CA SER A 197 -6.30 -4.31 -16.79
C SER A 197 -7.66 -4.85 -16.31
N PRO A 198 -8.71 -3.99 -16.22
CA PRO A 198 -10.02 -4.37 -15.70
C PRO A 198 -10.79 -5.19 -16.74
N HIS A 199 -12.01 -5.62 -16.44
CA HIS A 199 -12.92 -6.11 -17.49
C HIS A 199 -13.25 -4.98 -18.48
N ASN A 200 -13.62 -3.81 -17.95
CA ASN A 200 -13.91 -2.60 -18.73
C ASN A 200 -13.91 -1.35 -17.84
N GLU A 201 -13.98 -0.18 -18.46
CA GLU A 201 -14.21 1.14 -17.86
C GLU A 201 -15.53 1.74 -18.37
N GLY A 202 -16.08 2.70 -17.63
CA GLY A 202 -17.25 3.48 -18.04
C GLY A 202 -18.57 2.75 -17.85
N THR A 203 -18.63 1.83 -16.89
CA THR A 203 -19.88 1.29 -16.39
C THR A 203 -20.53 2.30 -15.44
N ASP A 204 -21.80 2.57 -15.65
CA ASP A 204 -22.71 3.37 -14.85
C ASP A 204 -23.52 2.44 -13.95
N ALA A 205 -23.55 2.78 -12.67
CA ALA A 205 -24.27 2.02 -11.65
C ALA A 205 -24.95 2.95 -10.64
N ASP A 206 -25.99 2.44 -10.01
CA ASP A 206 -26.77 3.16 -9.01
C ASP A 206 -26.57 2.52 -7.63
N ALA A 207 -25.98 3.28 -6.70
CA ALA A 207 -25.66 2.80 -5.35
C ALA A 207 -26.90 2.46 -4.52
N THR A 208 -28.05 3.08 -4.77
CA THR A 208 -29.27 2.85 -3.98
C THR A 208 -29.93 1.54 -4.39
N THR A 209 -30.00 1.27 -5.69
CA THR A 209 -30.68 0.10 -6.24
C THR A 209 -29.73 -1.08 -6.49
N GLN A 210 -28.42 -0.84 -6.42
CA GLN A 210 -27.35 -1.77 -6.78
C GLN A 210 -27.50 -2.29 -8.22
N GLN A 211 -28.01 -1.46 -9.13
CA GLN A 211 -28.20 -1.83 -10.53
C GLN A 211 -27.09 -1.26 -11.42
N VAL A 212 -26.58 -2.10 -12.32
CA VAL A 212 -25.73 -1.69 -13.44
C VAL A 212 -26.61 -1.35 -14.64
N THR A 213 -26.41 -0.16 -15.21
CA THR A 213 -27.32 0.38 -16.25
C THR A 213 -26.78 0.25 -17.68
N ASN A 214 -25.47 0.04 -17.84
CA ASN A 214 -24.80 -0.13 -19.14
C ASN A 214 -23.68 -1.22 -19.08
N PRO A 215 -24.03 -2.50 -18.82
CA PRO A 215 -23.03 -3.58 -18.68
C PRO A 215 -21.99 -3.60 -19.80
N GLY A 216 -20.70 -3.67 -19.42
CA GLY A 216 -19.58 -3.66 -20.35
C GLY A 216 -19.02 -2.28 -20.72
N GLY A 217 -19.67 -1.19 -20.27
CA GLY A 217 -19.16 0.18 -20.31
C GLY A 217 -18.73 0.68 -21.70
N THR A 218 -17.70 1.53 -21.73
CA THR A 218 -17.27 2.26 -22.94
C THR A 218 -15.91 1.84 -23.49
N ILE A 219 -15.00 1.35 -22.64
CA ILE A 219 -13.66 0.91 -23.04
C ILE A 219 -13.39 -0.44 -22.41
N ARG A 220 -13.01 -1.44 -23.21
CA ARG A 220 -12.67 -2.78 -22.73
C ARG A 220 -11.26 -2.80 -22.15
N GLY A 221 -11.01 -3.69 -21.20
CA GLY A 221 -9.65 -4.00 -20.77
C GLY A 221 -8.88 -4.82 -21.82
N GLY A 222 -7.59 -4.95 -21.60
CA GLY A 222 -6.64 -5.66 -22.45
C GLY A 222 -5.21 -5.17 -22.22
N TYR A 223 -4.24 -5.87 -22.81
CA TYR A 223 -2.82 -5.50 -22.71
C TYR A 223 -2.07 -5.79 -24.00
N ASN A 224 -1.83 -4.74 -24.79
CA ASN A 224 -1.00 -4.81 -25.98
C ASN A 224 0.47 -4.66 -25.62
N ALA A 225 1.19 -5.77 -25.54
CA ALA A 225 2.57 -5.79 -25.11
C ALA A 225 3.56 -5.15 -26.12
N THR A 226 3.16 -5.03 -27.39
CA THR A 226 3.97 -4.32 -28.40
C THR A 226 3.98 -2.81 -28.13
N ALA A 227 2.83 -2.22 -27.78
CA ALA A 227 2.68 -0.82 -27.41
C ALA A 227 3.27 -0.54 -26.01
N ALA A 228 2.90 -1.37 -25.02
CA ALA A 228 3.21 -1.16 -23.61
C ALA A 228 4.61 -1.61 -23.17
N GLY A 229 5.22 -2.56 -23.89
CA GLY A 229 6.42 -3.28 -23.46
C GLY A 229 6.10 -4.67 -22.88
N ARG A 230 7.07 -5.59 -22.94
CA ARG A 230 6.91 -6.98 -22.44
C ARG A 230 7.45 -7.14 -21.01
N LYS A 231 8.12 -6.12 -20.48
CA LYS A 231 8.66 -6.07 -19.12
C LYS A 231 8.36 -4.71 -18.47
N PRO A 232 8.20 -4.65 -17.14
CA PRO A 232 7.93 -3.38 -16.43
C PRO A 232 8.99 -2.27 -16.64
N TRP A 233 10.24 -2.66 -16.87
CA TRP A 233 11.38 -1.74 -17.05
C TRP A 233 11.66 -1.40 -18.52
N GLU A 234 10.90 -1.95 -19.47
CA GLU A 234 11.05 -1.61 -20.88
C GLU A 234 10.36 -0.27 -21.16
N ALA A 235 10.99 0.56 -21.98
CA ALA A 235 10.31 1.75 -22.48
C ALA A 235 9.18 1.30 -23.43
N PRO A 236 7.95 1.82 -23.26
CA PRO A 236 6.84 1.53 -24.17
C PRO A 236 7.14 2.13 -25.55
N SER A 237 6.70 1.44 -26.61
CA SER A 237 6.77 2.00 -27.97
C SER A 237 5.68 3.07 -28.20
N ASP A 238 4.59 2.99 -27.45
CA ASP A 238 3.51 3.98 -27.40
C ASP A 238 3.22 4.32 -25.92
N PRO A 239 3.93 5.30 -25.32
CA PRO A 239 3.69 5.70 -23.93
C PRO A 239 2.24 6.15 -23.66
N GLY A 240 1.55 6.68 -24.68
CA GLY A 240 0.16 7.11 -24.58
C GLY A 240 -0.82 5.96 -24.38
N TYR A 241 -0.51 4.77 -24.90
CA TYR A 241 -1.31 3.55 -24.69
C TYR A 241 -1.49 3.23 -23.20
N LEU A 242 -0.42 3.36 -22.40
CA LEU A 242 -0.43 3.03 -20.97
C LEU A 242 -1.44 3.88 -20.18
N ILE A 243 -1.81 5.05 -20.70
CA ILE A 243 -2.73 6.01 -20.08
C ILE A 243 -4.05 6.14 -20.85
N ALA A 244 -4.41 5.11 -21.63
CA ALA A 244 -5.60 5.04 -22.47
C ALA A 244 -5.73 6.19 -23.50
N LYS A 245 -4.59 6.77 -23.92
CA LYS A 245 -4.46 7.76 -24.99
C LYS A 245 -3.51 7.25 -26.09
N PRO A 246 -3.80 6.09 -26.70
CA PRO A 246 -2.91 5.47 -27.68
C PRO A 246 -2.74 6.33 -28.94
N SER A 247 -1.63 6.11 -29.62
CA SER A 247 -1.39 6.59 -30.98
C SER A 247 -2.28 5.86 -32.01
N GLU A 248 -2.44 6.43 -33.20
CA GLU A 248 -3.19 5.78 -34.28
C GLU A 248 -2.60 4.39 -34.62
N GLY A 249 -3.46 3.36 -34.64
CA GLY A 249 -3.07 1.96 -34.90
C GLY A 249 -2.89 1.08 -33.66
N SER A 250 -2.65 1.67 -32.48
CA SER A 250 -2.66 0.96 -31.19
C SER A 250 -4.11 0.74 -30.69
N PRO A 251 -4.43 -0.40 -30.08
CA PRO A 251 -5.75 -0.60 -29.49
C PRO A 251 -5.95 0.34 -28.29
N LYS A 252 -7.20 0.69 -27.99
CA LYS A 252 -7.54 1.45 -26.79
C LYS A 252 -8.06 0.51 -25.72
N HIS A 253 -7.24 0.29 -24.68
CA HIS A 253 -7.65 -0.45 -23.50
C HIS A 253 -7.73 0.44 -22.27
N ALA A 254 -8.64 0.09 -21.37
CA ALA A 254 -8.74 0.71 -20.06
C ALA A 254 -7.52 0.35 -19.20
N TYR A 255 -6.99 1.33 -18.48
CA TYR A 255 -6.22 1.06 -17.26
C TYR A 255 -7.18 0.81 -16.10
N THR A 256 -6.73 0.08 -15.11
CA THR A 256 -7.56 -0.32 -13.96
C THR A 256 -7.67 0.80 -12.94
N ASP A 257 -8.74 0.79 -12.15
CA ASP A 257 -8.77 1.45 -10.84
C ASP A 257 -8.45 0.46 -9.72
N SER A 258 -8.15 0.96 -8.51
CA SER A 258 -7.83 0.10 -7.35
C SER A 258 -8.92 -0.93 -7.03
N SER A 259 -10.17 -0.57 -7.26
CA SER A 259 -11.32 -1.42 -6.97
C SER A 259 -11.30 -2.69 -7.83
N SER A 260 -11.20 -2.51 -9.14
CA SER A 260 -11.26 -3.63 -10.07
C SER A 260 -10.04 -4.54 -10.00
N SER A 261 -8.85 -3.97 -9.78
CA SER A 261 -7.62 -4.74 -9.62
C SER A 261 -7.59 -5.51 -8.31
N ALA A 262 -7.89 -4.87 -7.17
CA ALA A 262 -7.92 -5.53 -5.88
C ALA A 262 -8.98 -6.64 -5.83
N SER A 263 -10.19 -6.40 -6.35
CA SER A 263 -11.22 -7.43 -6.44
C SER A 263 -10.83 -8.59 -7.34
N SER A 264 -10.12 -8.34 -8.43
CA SER A 264 -9.61 -9.44 -9.28
C SER A 264 -8.57 -10.28 -8.52
N MET A 265 -7.72 -9.64 -7.70
CA MET A 265 -6.72 -10.33 -6.86
C MET A 265 -7.34 -11.14 -5.71
N THR A 266 -8.59 -10.87 -5.32
CA THR A 266 -9.28 -11.57 -4.23
C THR A 266 -10.38 -12.53 -4.72
N ALA A 267 -10.98 -12.31 -5.88
CA ALA A 267 -12.11 -13.10 -6.39
C ALA A 267 -11.81 -13.95 -7.64
N ALA A 268 -10.62 -13.82 -8.23
CA ALA A 268 -10.22 -14.52 -9.46
C ALA A 268 -11.07 -14.20 -10.71
N VAL A 269 -11.77 -13.06 -10.72
CA VAL A 269 -12.64 -12.62 -11.81
C VAL A 269 -12.33 -11.18 -12.17
N LYS A 270 -12.26 -10.86 -13.47
CA LYS A 270 -12.16 -9.48 -13.94
C LYS A 270 -13.49 -8.76 -13.69
N ILE A 271 -13.42 -7.62 -13.03
CA ILE A 271 -14.58 -6.73 -12.82
C ILE A 271 -14.35 -5.37 -13.46
N TYR A 272 -15.39 -4.53 -13.52
CA TYR A 272 -15.29 -3.22 -14.16
C TYR A 272 -14.73 -2.16 -13.20
N ASN A 273 -14.07 -1.14 -13.76
CA ASN A 273 -13.55 -0.03 -12.95
C ASN A 273 -14.64 0.60 -12.09
N GLY A 274 -14.37 0.73 -10.79
CA GLY A 274 -15.29 1.32 -9.83
C GLY A 274 -16.20 0.34 -9.11
N SER A 275 -16.29 -0.94 -9.52
CA SER A 275 -17.03 -1.95 -8.74
C SER A 275 -16.19 -2.59 -7.65
N VAL A 276 -16.81 -2.99 -6.54
CA VAL A 276 -16.18 -3.77 -5.46
C VAL A 276 -16.81 -5.16 -5.43
N ASN A 277 -16.06 -6.18 -5.85
CA ASN A 277 -16.47 -7.60 -5.88
C ASN A 277 -17.85 -7.84 -6.52
N VAL A 278 -18.24 -7.08 -7.53
CA VAL A 278 -19.36 -7.43 -8.40
C VAL A 278 -18.87 -7.54 -9.83
N ASP A 279 -19.40 -8.51 -10.59
CA ASP A 279 -18.99 -8.73 -11.96
C ASP A 279 -19.50 -7.64 -12.92
N ALA A 280 -19.18 -7.77 -14.21
CA ALA A 280 -19.59 -6.85 -15.26
C ALA A 280 -21.12 -6.69 -15.42
N THR A 281 -21.92 -7.56 -14.80
CA THR A 281 -23.39 -7.53 -14.81
C THR A 281 -23.98 -7.00 -13.50
N GLY A 282 -23.13 -6.68 -12.51
CA GLY A 282 -23.53 -6.22 -11.19
C GLY A 282 -23.83 -7.34 -10.20
N GLN A 283 -23.45 -8.59 -10.49
CA GLN A 283 -23.66 -9.71 -9.57
C GLN A 283 -22.48 -9.84 -8.60
N PRO A 284 -22.72 -10.00 -7.28
CA PRO A 284 -21.67 -10.28 -6.30
C PRO A 284 -20.82 -11.50 -6.67
N VAL A 285 -19.50 -11.38 -6.49
CA VAL A 285 -18.53 -12.47 -6.66
C VAL A 285 -17.82 -12.80 -5.36
N THR A 286 -17.73 -14.09 -5.06
CA THR A 286 -17.14 -14.57 -3.80
C THR A 286 -15.62 -14.41 -3.77
N THR A 287 -15.13 -13.58 -2.85
CA THR A 287 -13.69 -13.43 -2.58
C THR A 287 -13.11 -14.63 -1.83
N ILE A 288 -11.78 -14.75 -1.84
CA ILE A 288 -11.05 -15.74 -1.03
C ILE A 288 -11.33 -15.58 0.46
N ALA A 289 -11.51 -14.36 0.97
CA ALA A 289 -11.83 -14.14 2.38
C ALA A 289 -13.16 -14.82 2.75
N HIS A 290 -14.20 -14.68 1.92
CA HIS A 290 -15.46 -15.39 2.14
C HIS A 290 -15.27 -16.91 2.15
N ARG A 291 -14.58 -17.45 1.14
CA ARG A 291 -14.35 -18.91 1.02
C ARG A 291 -13.62 -19.45 2.25
N LEU A 292 -12.54 -18.79 2.66
CA LEU A 292 -11.75 -19.23 3.80
C LEU A 292 -12.50 -19.07 5.12
N GLN A 293 -13.31 -18.01 5.27
CA GLN A 293 -14.15 -17.84 6.45
C GLN A 293 -15.22 -18.94 6.55
N GLU A 294 -15.83 -19.35 5.43
CA GLU A 294 -16.73 -20.52 5.38
C GLU A 294 -16.03 -21.82 5.77
N GLU A 295 -14.73 -21.95 5.47
CA GLU A 295 -13.87 -23.06 5.89
C GLU A 295 -13.32 -22.93 7.33
N GLY A 296 -13.69 -21.86 8.04
CA GLY A 296 -13.35 -21.63 9.45
C GLY A 296 -12.04 -20.87 9.70
N PHE A 297 -11.38 -20.34 8.66
CA PHE A 297 -10.25 -19.42 8.85
C PHE A 297 -10.73 -18.09 9.42
N ALA A 298 -9.86 -17.41 10.18
CA ALA A 298 -10.08 -16.01 10.49
C ALA A 298 -9.67 -15.14 9.28
N VAL A 299 -10.34 -14.00 9.07
CA VAL A 299 -10.03 -13.10 7.95
C VAL A 299 -9.92 -11.66 8.40
N GLY A 300 -8.99 -10.90 7.80
CA GLY A 300 -8.84 -9.48 8.12
C GLY A 300 -8.25 -8.61 7.02
N ALA A 301 -8.44 -7.30 7.17
CA ALA A 301 -7.88 -6.27 6.32
C ALA A 301 -7.26 -5.14 7.15
N VAL A 302 -6.10 -4.67 6.73
CA VAL A 302 -5.37 -3.54 7.30
C VAL A 302 -5.03 -2.54 6.20
N SER A 303 -5.21 -1.24 6.41
CA SER A 303 -4.88 -0.20 5.42
C SER A 303 -4.34 1.09 6.06
N SER A 304 -3.40 1.76 5.41
CA SER A 304 -2.97 3.12 5.75
C SER A 304 -3.96 4.22 5.33
N VAL A 305 -4.95 3.89 4.50
CA VAL A 305 -6.02 4.78 4.02
C VAL A 305 -7.38 4.34 4.63
N PRO A 306 -8.51 5.00 4.33
CA PRO A 306 -9.80 4.66 4.95
C PRO A 306 -10.19 3.18 4.86
N ILE A 307 -10.80 2.66 5.93
CA ILE A 307 -11.14 1.23 6.06
C ILE A 307 -11.98 0.67 4.91
N SER A 308 -12.84 1.49 4.29
CA SER A 308 -13.66 1.12 3.13
C SER A 308 -13.18 1.74 1.82
N HIS A 309 -11.93 2.21 1.77
CA HIS A 309 -11.30 2.47 0.48
C HIS A 309 -11.27 1.19 -0.37
N ALA A 310 -11.06 1.33 -1.67
CA ALA A 310 -11.40 0.26 -2.60
C ALA A 310 -10.62 -1.04 -2.37
N THR A 311 -9.32 -0.97 -2.10
CA THR A 311 -8.48 -2.15 -1.87
C THR A 311 -8.90 -2.94 -0.62
N PRO A 312 -9.04 -2.33 0.58
CA PRO A 312 -9.47 -3.07 1.76
C PRO A 312 -10.94 -3.51 1.63
N ALA A 313 -11.81 -2.72 0.98
CA ALA A 313 -13.17 -3.13 0.69
C ALA A 313 -13.21 -4.36 -0.24
N ALA A 314 -12.34 -4.43 -1.25
CA ALA A 314 -12.23 -5.57 -2.17
C ALA A 314 -11.80 -6.87 -1.48
N ALA A 315 -11.30 -6.83 -0.25
CA ALA A 315 -11.11 -8.04 0.55
C ALA A 315 -12.44 -8.77 0.82
N TYR A 316 -13.55 -8.04 0.99
CA TYR A 316 -14.75 -8.60 1.62
C TYR A 316 -16.10 -7.99 1.23
N ALA A 317 -16.20 -6.70 0.92
CA ALA A 317 -17.49 -6.06 0.64
C ALA A 317 -17.97 -6.32 -0.79
N HIS A 318 -19.27 -6.13 -1.04
CA HIS A 318 -19.85 -6.15 -2.38
C HIS A 318 -20.62 -4.85 -2.64
N ASN A 319 -20.28 -4.14 -3.71
CA ASN A 319 -21.05 -2.98 -4.14
C ASN A 319 -20.79 -2.66 -5.61
N VAL A 320 -21.83 -2.22 -6.32
CA VAL A 320 -21.70 -1.77 -7.72
C VAL A 320 -20.86 -0.51 -7.89
N THR A 321 -20.56 0.20 -6.80
CA THR A 321 -19.67 1.36 -6.80
C THR A 321 -18.79 1.43 -5.55
N ARG A 322 -17.50 1.76 -5.73
CA ARG A 322 -16.52 2.01 -4.67
C ARG A 322 -16.80 3.28 -3.87
N GLN A 323 -17.77 4.09 -4.31
CA GLN A 323 -18.11 5.36 -3.67
C GLN A 323 -19.05 5.19 -2.47
N ASP A 324 -19.70 4.03 -2.34
CA ASP A 324 -20.69 3.75 -1.30
C ASP A 324 -20.04 3.31 0.03
N TYR A 325 -19.16 4.17 0.54
CA TYR A 325 -18.23 3.88 1.63
C TYR A 325 -18.87 3.35 2.91
N GLN A 326 -20.03 3.87 3.32
CA GLN A 326 -20.69 3.38 4.54
C GLN A 326 -21.19 1.95 4.35
N ASP A 327 -21.78 1.63 3.19
CA ASP A 327 -22.26 0.27 2.93
C ASP A 327 -21.14 -0.73 2.69
N LEU A 328 -20.04 -0.30 2.07
CA LEU A 328 -18.81 -1.09 2.02
C LEU A 328 -18.31 -1.41 3.43
N THR A 329 -18.26 -0.42 4.33
CA THR A 329 -17.88 -0.66 5.74
C THR A 329 -18.87 -1.60 6.42
N ARG A 330 -20.19 -1.42 6.23
CA ARG A 330 -21.22 -2.28 6.83
C ARG A 330 -21.02 -3.75 6.46
N ASP A 331 -20.74 -4.04 5.20
CA ASP A 331 -20.37 -5.39 4.76
C ASP A 331 -19.13 -5.93 5.51
N MET A 332 -18.07 -5.13 5.59
CA MET A 332 -16.81 -5.52 6.25
C MET A 332 -16.97 -5.82 7.75
N ILE A 333 -17.91 -5.17 8.45
CA ILE A 333 -18.14 -5.34 9.89
C ILE A 333 -19.41 -6.15 10.24
N GLY A 334 -20.10 -6.68 9.23
CA GLY A 334 -21.27 -7.55 9.37
C GLY A 334 -22.53 -6.82 9.83
N ARG A 335 -22.78 -5.65 9.25
CA ARG A 335 -24.01 -4.86 9.38
C ARG A 335 -24.81 -4.92 8.08
N PRO A 336 -26.14 -4.74 8.10
CA PRO A 336 -26.94 -4.71 6.89
C PRO A 336 -26.49 -3.58 5.97
N SER A 337 -26.12 -3.90 4.74
CA SER A 337 -25.82 -2.93 3.68
C SER A 337 -26.96 -2.90 2.65
N VAL A 338 -26.91 -1.96 1.70
CA VAL A 338 -27.83 -1.97 0.55
C VAL A 338 -27.74 -3.25 -0.29
N GLN A 339 -26.54 -3.85 -0.40
CA GLN A 339 -26.31 -5.08 -1.16
C GLN A 339 -26.74 -6.33 -0.37
N HIS A 340 -26.68 -6.28 0.97
CA HIS A 340 -27.01 -7.38 1.88
C HIS A 340 -28.02 -6.95 2.98
N PRO A 341 -29.25 -6.53 2.63
CA PRO A 341 -30.15 -5.87 3.58
C PRO A 341 -30.82 -6.81 4.58
N SER A 342 -31.07 -8.08 4.17
CA SER A 342 -31.79 -9.06 5.00
C SER A 342 -30.89 -10.12 5.62
N THR A 343 -29.78 -10.44 4.97
CA THR A 343 -28.78 -11.40 5.44
C THR A 343 -27.42 -10.75 5.32
N PRO A 344 -27.03 -9.93 6.32
CA PRO A 344 -25.72 -9.29 6.32
C PRO A 344 -24.60 -10.32 6.20
N LEU A 345 -23.49 -9.91 5.59
CA LEU A 345 -22.29 -10.73 5.60
C LEU A 345 -21.84 -10.99 7.05
N PRO A 346 -21.11 -12.09 7.32
CA PRO A 346 -20.60 -12.36 8.66
C PRO A 346 -19.70 -11.26 9.21
N GLY A 347 -19.08 -10.43 8.36
CA GLY A 347 -18.05 -9.46 8.71
C GLY A 347 -16.69 -10.12 8.95
N MET A 348 -15.61 -9.36 8.76
CA MET A 348 -14.23 -9.80 8.98
C MET A 348 -13.88 -9.85 10.47
N ASP A 349 -12.91 -10.67 10.86
CA ASP A 349 -12.47 -10.78 12.25
C ASP A 349 -11.56 -9.62 12.67
N VAL A 350 -10.87 -9.00 11.72
CA VAL A 350 -10.10 -7.77 11.92
C VAL A 350 -10.31 -6.78 10.78
N VAL A 351 -10.61 -5.52 11.12
CA VAL A 351 -10.60 -4.39 10.18
C VAL A 351 -9.82 -3.25 10.84
N ILE A 352 -8.71 -2.79 10.26
CA ILE A 352 -7.92 -1.69 10.85
C ILE A 352 -7.53 -0.72 9.74
N GLY A 353 -7.78 0.57 9.92
CA GLY A 353 -7.26 1.57 8.99
C GLY A 353 -7.72 2.99 9.28
N GLY A 354 -7.67 3.82 8.24
CA GLY A 354 -7.99 5.23 8.28
C GLY A 354 -9.49 5.53 8.28
N GLY A 355 -9.82 6.81 8.05
CA GLY A 355 -11.16 7.36 7.81
C GLY A 355 -11.68 8.27 8.93
N TYR A 356 -11.03 8.26 10.08
CA TYR A 356 -11.44 9.02 11.26
C TYR A 356 -11.53 10.53 10.97
N GLY A 357 -12.61 11.16 11.45
CA GLY A 357 -12.82 12.60 11.38
C GLY A 357 -13.11 13.18 9.99
N THR A 358 -13.41 12.33 9.00
CA THR A 358 -13.77 12.78 7.63
C THR A 358 -15.27 12.92 7.50
N GLU A 359 -15.79 14.11 7.77
CA GLU A 359 -17.23 14.40 7.80
C GLU A 359 -17.75 14.89 6.44
N LYS A 360 -18.91 14.42 6.01
CA LYS A 360 -19.69 15.00 4.91
C LYS A 360 -21.16 15.18 5.31
N PRO A 361 -21.79 16.31 4.96
CA PRO A 361 -23.21 16.54 5.26
C PRO A 361 -24.15 15.77 4.32
N THR A 362 -23.66 15.35 3.15
CA THR A 362 -24.45 14.66 2.13
C THR A 362 -23.61 13.59 1.44
N GLY A 363 -24.16 12.39 1.27
CA GLY A 363 -23.54 11.28 0.54
C GLY A 363 -24.05 11.19 -0.89
N LYS A 364 -23.82 12.24 -1.70
CA LYS A 364 -24.35 12.32 -3.08
C LYS A 364 -23.93 11.14 -3.99
N ASP A 365 -22.82 10.48 -3.65
CA ASP A 365 -22.25 9.36 -4.40
C ASP A 365 -22.42 8.02 -3.64
N GLN A 366 -23.15 8.03 -2.52
CA GLN A 366 -23.51 6.85 -1.70
C GLN A 366 -25.00 6.51 -1.87
N GLY A 367 -25.42 5.35 -1.37
CA GLY A 367 -26.83 4.96 -1.38
C GLY A 367 -27.73 5.86 -0.54
N ASP A 368 -29.05 5.79 -0.78
CA ASP A 368 -30.08 6.57 -0.06
C ASP A 368 -30.09 6.33 1.47
N ASN A 369 -29.50 5.23 1.93
CA ASN A 369 -29.32 4.90 3.34
C ASN A 369 -28.07 5.55 3.98
N TYR A 370 -27.35 6.42 3.25
CA TYR A 370 -26.25 7.20 3.80
C TYR A 370 -26.70 8.04 5.00
N VAL A 371 -25.88 8.00 6.06
CA VAL A 371 -26.08 8.81 7.26
C VAL A 371 -25.08 9.95 7.28
N SER A 372 -25.58 11.20 7.37
CA SER A 372 -24.74 12.39 7.49
C SER A 372 -23.80 12.29 8.70
N GLY A 373 -22.54 12.62 8.49
CA GLY A 373 -21.49 12.47 9.49
C GLY A 373 -20.22 11.96 8.83
N ASN A 374 -19.53 11.03 9.49
CA ASN A 374 -18.34 10.43 8.93
C ASN A 374 -18.68 9.66 7.64
N ILE A 375 -17.96 9.97 6.56
CA ILE A 375 -18.23 9.41 5.23
C ILE A 375 -17.99 7.89 5.16
N TYR A 376 -17.10 7.36 5.99
CA TYR A 376 -16.66 5.96 5.92
C TYR A 376 -17.35 5.05 6.93
N LEU A 377 -17.67 5.55 8.12
CA LEU A 377 -18.26 4.74 9.19
C LEU A 377 -19.22 5.56 10.05
N ASP A 378 -20.51 5.22 9.99
CA ASP A 378 -21.53 5.83 10.82
C ASP A 378 -21.33 5.50 12.32
N GLU A 379 -21.65 6.46 13.19
CA GLU A 379 -21.48 6.33 14.65
C GLU A 379 -22.40 5.26 15.24
N ALA A 380 -23.63 5.12 14.73
CA ALA A 380 -24.57 4.12 15.23
C ALA A 380 -24.12 2.70 14.86
N ASP A 381 -23.57 2.52 13.66
CA ASP A 381 -22.95 1.25 13.26
C ASP A 381 -21.71 0.93 14.10
N LEU A 382 -20.80 1.88 14.32
CA LEU A 382 -19.65 1.71 15.21
C LEU A 382 -20.09 1.29 16.62
N LYS A 383 -21.08 1.98 17.18
CA LYS A 383 -21.62 1.64 18.50
C LYS A 383 -22.26 0.25 18.53
N ALA A 384 -23.00 -0.12 17.50
CA ALA A 384 -23.71 -1.39 17.42
C ALA A 384 -22.77 -2.61 17.36
N ILE A 385 -21.59 -2.47 16.74
CA ILE A 385 -20.64 -3.57 16.65
C ILE A 385 -19.73 -3.72 17.87
N ASP A 386 -19.64 -2.71 18.74
CA ASP A 386 -18.77 -2.73 19.93
C ASP A 386 -19.27 -3.72 20.98
N VAL A 387 -18.38 -4.56 21.50
CA VAL A 387 -18.63 -5.48 22.63
C VAL A 387 -19.21 -4.78 23.86
N ALA A 388 -18.89 -3.51 24.09
CA ALA A 388 -19.46 -2.70 25.17
C ALA A 388 -20.98 -2.50 25.02
N ASN A 389 -21.52 -2.63 23.81
CA ASN A 389 -22.95 -2.53 23.50
C ASN A 389 -23.56 -3.87 23.06
N GLY A 390 -22.88 -5.00 23.33
CA GLY A 390 -23.34 -6.34 22.95
C GLY A 390 -22.98 -6.77 21.52
N GLY A 391 -22.12 -6.02 20.83
CA GLY A 391 -21.56 -6.39 19.54
C GLY A 391 -20.39 -7.40 19.67
N ARG A 392 -19.63 -7.56 18.58
CA ARG A 392 -18.57 -8.57 18.45
C ARG A 392 -17.15 -8.00 18.43
N TYR A 393 -17.01 -6.69 18.27
CA TYR A 393 -15.72 -6.03 18.06
C TYR A 393 -15.27 -5.30 19.31
N VAL A 394 -14.00 -5.48 19.69
CA VAL A 394 -13.32 -4.46 20.48
C VAL A 394 -12.91 -3.35 19.50
N THR A 395 -13.27 -2.11 19.82
CA THR A 395 -12.97 -0.96 18.96
C THR A 395 -11.82 -0.13 19.54
N ALA A 396 -10.85 0.22 18.71
CA ALA A 396 -9.86 1.26 18.97
C ALA A 396 -10.11 2.41 18.00
N VAL A 397 -10.43 3.59 18.53
CA VAL A 397 -10.71 4.78 17.72
C VAL A 397 -9.72 5.86 18.11
N ARG A 398 -9.17 6.57 17.12
CA ARG A 398 -8.30 7.72 17.37
C ARG A 398 -8.95 8.63 18.41
N THR A 399 -8.18 8.99 19.44
CA THR A 399 -8.67 9.79 20.57
C THR A 399 -7.65 10.87 20.90
N ASP A 400 -8.12 12.12 21.02
CA ASP A 400 -7.29 13.28 21.36
C ASP A 400 -6.45 13.02 22.63
N GLY A 401 -5.15 13.30 22.53
CA GLY A 401 -4.17 13.16 23.61
C GLY A 401 -3.71 11.74 23.95
N LYS A 402 -4.27 10.70 23.32
CA LYS A 402 -3.89 9.29 23.57
C LYS A 402 -3.04 8.72 22.44
N SER A 403 -2.02 7.94 22.79
CA SER A 403 -1.21 7.26 21.78
C SER A 403 -2.05 6.26 20.98
N GLY A 404 -2.06 6.38 19.65
CA GLY A 404 -2.79 5.48 18.78
C GLY A 404 -2.26 4.05 18.86
N ALA A 405 -0.94 3.91 18.98
CA ALA A 405 -0.27 2.63 19.17
C ALA A 405 -0.66 1.93 20.48
N GLU A 406 -0.69 2.68 21.59
CA GLU A 406 -1.06 2.14 22.91
C GLU A 406 -2.55 1.76 22.94
N LEU A 407 -3.42 2.64 22.42
CA LEU A 407 -4.85 2.37 22.29
C LEU A 407 -5.13 1.10 21.48
N LEU A 408 -4.45 0.94 20.34
CA LEU A 408 -4.61 -0.25 19.52
C LEU A 408 -4.09 -1.50 20.23
N ALA A 409 -2.92 -1.45 20.89
CA ALA A 409 -2.37 -2.58 21.63
C ALA A 409 -3.26 -3.02 22.81
N GLU A 410 -3.86 -2.08 23.52
CA GLU A 410 -4.84 -2.35 24.58
C GLU A 410 -6.08 -3.06 24.03
N ALA A 411 -6.64 -2.54 22.92
CA ALA A 411 -7.78 -3.14 22.25
C ALA A 411 -7.46 -4.55 21.72
N THR A 412 -6.28 -4.75 21.12
CA THR A 412 -5.78 -6.05 20.68
C THR A 412 -5.71 -7.04 21.82
N THR A 413 -5.14 -6.64 22.96
CA THR A 413 -5.06 -7.51 24.16
C THR A 413 -6.44 -7.92 24.65
N LYS A 414 -7.40 -6.98 24.67
CA LYS A 414 -8.79 -7.25 25.05
C LYS A 414 -9.47 -8.17 24.04
N ALA A 415 -9.22 -7.98 22.74
CA ALA A 415 -9.79 -8.81 21.68
C ALA A 415 -9.29 -10.27 21.78
N VAL A 416 -7.98 -10.45 21.93
CA VAL A 416 -7.35 -11.78 22.11
C VAL A 416 -7.90 -12.48 23.35
N ASN A 417 -7.89 -11.81 24.52
CA ASN A 417 -8.32 -12.43 25.78
C ASN A 417 -9.82 -12.74 25.82
N GLY A 418 -10.63 -11.95 25.13
CA GLY A 418 -12.08 -12.13 25.05
C GLY A 418 -12.56 -12.98 23.87
N HIS A 419 -11.66 -13.45 23.00
CA HIS A 419 -12.00 -14.07 21.71
C HIS A 419 -12.98 -13.21 20.89
N HIS A 420 -12.72 -11.90 20.87
CA HIS A 420 -13.50 -10.93 20.11
C HIS A 420 -12.81 -10.54 18.82
N ARG A 421 -13.57 -9.90 17.93
CA ARG A 421 -13.04 -9.25 16.73
C ARG A 421 -12.42 -7.90 17.07
N LEU A 422 -11.66 -7.33 16.13
CA LEU A 422 -11.00 -6.04 16.33
C LEU A 422 -11.35 -5.07 15.20
N LEU A 423 -11.82 -3.87 15.57
CA LEU A 423 -11.91 -2.72 14.66
C LEU A 423 -10.94 -1.64 15.13
N GLY A 424 -10.05 -1.18 14.26
CA GLY A 424 -9.23 0.02 14.48
C GLY A 424 -9.60 1.12 13.49
N PHE A 425 -9.97 2.30 13.98
CA PHE A 425 -10.41 3.43 13.15
C PHE A 425 -9.61 4.69 13.50
N PHE A 426 -8.64 4.99 12.64
CA PHE A 426 -7.65 6.04 12.82
C PHE A 426 -7.65 6.99 11.60
N GLY A 427 -6.68 7.90 11.52
CA GLY A 427 -6.49 8.82 10.40
C GLY A 427 -6.62 10.30 10.76
N VAL A 428 -6.29 11.13 9.79
CA VAL A 428 -6.32 12.60 9.89
C VAL A 428 -7.44 13.15 9.01
N GLY A 429 -8.59 13.46 9.62
CA GLY A 429 -9.82 13.83 8.89
C GLY A 429 -9.71 15.02 7.94
N LYS A 430 -8.90 16.04 8.28
CA LYS A 430 -8.64 17.19 7.39
C LYS A 430 -7.93 16.81 6.08
N TYR A 431 -7.34 15.62 6.03
CA TYR A 431 -6.68 15.02 4.86
C TYR A 431 -7.40 13.73 4.45
N ASN A 432 -8.73 13.74 4.43
CA ASN A 432 -9.57 12.61 3.99
C ASN A 432 -9.38 11.29 4.77
N GLY A 433 -8.75 11.35 5.95
CA GLY A 433 -8.68 10.22 6.87
C GLY A 433 -7.55 9.22 6.63
N HIS A 434 -6.55 9.50 5.79
CA HIS A 434 -5.35 8.65 5.76
C HIS A 434 -4.47 8.83 7.01
N LEU A 435 -3.56 7.89 7.25
CA LEU A 435 -2.50 8.04 8.25
C LEU A 435 -1.47 9.10 7.79
N PRO A 436 -0.81 9.83 8.69
CA PRO A 436 0.23 10.79 8.30
C PRO A 436 1.28 10.20 7.33
N PHE A 437 1.58 10.90 6.24
CA PHE A 437 2.61 10.48 5.29
C PHE A 437 3.98 10.43 5.95
N ALA A 438 4.64 9.27 5.87
CA ALA A 438 6.08 9.23 6.01
C ALA A 438 6.73 9.81 4.73
N THR A 439 7.75 10.65 4.89
CA THR A 439 8.63 11.12 3.80
C THR A 439 9.75 10.11 3.55
N ALA A 440 10.54 10.30 2.50
CA ALA A 440 11.57 9.34 2.11
C ALA A 440 12.59 9.07 3.24
N ASP A 441 12.92 10.10 4.02
CA ASP A 441 13.82 10.02 5.18
C ASP A 441 13.17 9.50 6.47
N GLY A 442 11.87 9.17 6.43
CA GLY A 442 11.09 8.64 7.54
C GLY A 442 10.51 9.69 8.49
N ASN A 443 10.63 10.97 8.15
CA ASN A 443 9.95 12.06 8.86
C ASN A 443 8.49 12.20 8.39
N TYR A 444 7.81 13.26 8.84
CA TYR A 444 6.38 13.51 8.59
C TYR A 444 6.16 14.99 8.21
N ASP A 445 6.98 15.50 7.31
CA ASP A 445 6.99 16.89 6.86
C ASP A 445 6.89 16.99 5.32
N PRO A 446 5.80 16.46 4.74
CA PRO A 446 5.67 16.28 3.30
C PRO A 446 5.93 17.57 2.51
N ALA A 447 6.60 17.45 1.37
CA ALA A 447 6.73 18.55 0.41
C ALA A 447 5.40 18.77 -0.35
N PRO A 448 5.20 19.95 -0.99
CA PRO A 448 4.08 20.15 -1.90
C PRO A 448 4.19 19.27 -3.16
N GLY A 449 3.06 18.72 -3.60
CA GLY A 449 2.91 18.12 -4.93
C GLY A 449 2.14 19.03 -5.90
N VAL A 450 1.33 18.42 -6.77
CA VAL A 450 0.58 19.08 -7.85
C VAL A 450 -0.38 20.15 -7.31
N GLY A 451 -0.91 19.96 -6.10
CA GLY A 451 -1.76 20.93 -5.42
C GLY A 451 -1.03 22.19 -4.90
N ARG A 452 0.31 22.21 -4.98
CA ARG A 452 1.21 23.26 -4.43
C ARG A 452 0.99 23.56 -2.95
N LYS A 453 0.47 22.58 -2.21
CA LYS A 453 0.29 22.63 -0.76
C LYS A 453 0.88 21.38 -0.16
N ALA A 454 1.65 21.55 0.90
CA ALA A 454 2.08 20.47 1.77
C ALA A 454 1.02 20.21 2.84
N GLU A 455 0.87 18.95 3.22
CA GLU A 455 0.20 18.62 4.47
C GLU A 455 1.07 19.02 5.67
N ALA A 456 0.42 19.28 6.80
CA ALA A 456 1.07 19.66 8.03
C ALA A 456 0.40 18.95 9.20
N TYR A 457 1.17 18.16 9.92
CA TYR A 457 0.68 17.36 11.04
C TYR A 457 0.96 18.06 12.36
N SER A 458 -0.03 18.05 13.25
CA SER A 458 0.17 18.42 14.65
C SER A 458 0.84 17.27 15.42
N GLU A 459 1.33 17.53 16.63
CA GLU A 459 1.83 16.46 17.51
C GLU A 459 0.76 15.38 17.76
N GLY A 460 -0.51 15.79 17.91
CA GLY A 460 -1.64 14.87 18.04
C GLY A 460 -1.84 14.02 16.79
N ASP A 461 -1.77 14.61 15.58
CA ASP A 461 -1.87 13.85 14.33
C ASP A 461 -0.80 12.75 14.22
N LEU A 462 0.42 13.01 14.71
CA LEU A 462 1.51 12.02 14.68
C LEU A 462 1.40 10.98 15.80
N LYS A 463 1.02 11.37 17.02
CA LYS A 463 1.01 10.50 18.19
C LYS A 463 -0.25 9.62 18.29
N GLU A 464 -1.40 10.13 17.85
CA GLU A 464 -2.70 9.48 18.03
C GLU A 464 -3.03 8.48 16.93
N ASN A 465 -2.13 8.33 15.95
CA ASN A 465 -2.23 7.36 14.87
C ASN A 465 -1.17 6.26 15.06
N PRO A 466 -1.52 4.97 14.91
CA PRO A 466 -0.55 3.89 14.82
C PRO A 466 0.13 3.90 13.44
N THR A 467 1.28 3.24 13.33
CA THR A 467 1.92 2.96 12.03
C THR A 467 1.30 1.75 11.35
N LEU A 468 1.49 1.61 10.03
CA LEU A 468 1.04 0.43 9.28
C LEU A 468 1.61 -0.89 9.84
N SER A 469 2.86 -0.89 10.29
CA SER A 469 3.47 -2.04 10.98
C SER A 469 2.77 -2.39 12.29
N GLN A 470 2.42 -1.40 13.13
CA GLN A 470 1.71 -1.63 14.40
C GLN A 470 0.28 -2.15 14.17
N MET A 471 -0.40 -1.63 13.14
CA MET A 471 -1.71 -2.14 12.72
C MET A 471 -1.61 -3.59 12.23
N THR A 472 -0.59 -3.90 11.43
CA THR A 472 -0.31 -5.25 10.92
C THR A 472 -0.03 -6.23 12.06
N GLU A 473 0.81 -5.84 13.03
CA GLU A 473 1.12 -6.65 14.21
C GLU A 473 -0.15 -6.98 15.03
N SER A 474 -0.99 -5.96 15.26
CA SER A 474 -2.26 -6.13 15.98
C SER A 474 -3.23 -7.07 15.25
N ALA A 475 -3.33 -6.95 13.92
CA ALA A 475 -4.16 -7.83 13.12
C ALA A 475 -3.69 -9.29 13.22
N ILE A 476 -2.39 -9.53 13.06
CA ILE A 476 -1.81 -10.87 13.19
C ILE A 476 -2.03 -11.42 14.60
N ALA A 477 -1.86 -10.61 15.65
CA ALA A 477 -2.07 -11.05 17.03
C ALA A 477 -3.50 -11.57 17.28
N VAL A 478 -4.52 -10.90 16.75
CA VAL A 478 -5.92 -11.35 16.87
C VAL A 478 -6.18 -12.57 15.98
N LEU A 479 -5.82 -12.50 14.70
CA LEU A 479 -6.12 -13.55 13.72
C LEU A 479 -5.42 -14.88 14.01
N SER A 480 -4.18 -14.83 14.53
CA SER A 480 -3.39 -16.02 14.85
C SER A 480 -3.93 -16.82 16.04
N THR A 481 -4.95 -16.33 16.75
CA THR A 481 -5.65 -17.10 17.78
C THR A 481 -6.52 -18.22 17.19
N ASN A 482 -6.83 -18.18 15.89
CA ASN A 482 -7.60 -19.21 15.22
C ASN A 482 -6.72 -20.40 14.81
N GLU A 483 -7.00 -21.58 15.38
CA GLU A 483 -6.25 -22.82 15.12
C GLU A 483 -6.29 -23.29 13.66
N LYS A 484 -7.35 -22.94 12.91
CA LYS A 484 -7.46 -23.26 11.49
C LYS A 484 -6.44 -22.50 10.64
N GLY A 485 -6.03 -21.31 11.10
CA GLY A 485 -5.23 -20.35 10.35
C GLY A 485 -6.02 -19.08 10.00
N PHE A 486 -5.39 -18.21 9.22
CA PHE A 486 -6.01 -16.96 8.79
C PHE A 486 -5.57 -16.49 7.40
N TRP A 487 -6.40 -15.61 6.84
CA TRP A 487 -6.08 -14.79 5.67
C TRP A 487 -6.05 -13.31 6.05
N LEU A 488 -5.02 -12.59 5.60
CA LEU A 488 -4.84 -11.17 5.91
C LEU A 488 -4.44 -10.38 4.66
N MET A 489 -5.20 -9.34 4.36
CA MET A 489 -4.76 -8.29 3.43
C MET A 489 -4.15 -7.12 4.21
N VAL A 490 -3.01 -6.62 3.75
CA VAL A 490 -2.38 -5.38 4.24
C VAL A 490 -2.15 -4.45 3.08
N GLU A 491 -2.58 -3.20 3.21
CA GLU A 491 -2.46 -2.18 2.16
C GLU A 491 -1.59 -1.00 2.63
N SER A 492 -0.59 -0.66 1.82
CA SER A 492 0.01 0.69 1.83
C SER A 492 -0.66 1.52 0.75
N GLY A 493 -1.82 2.09 1.07
CA GLY A 493 -2.68 2.81 0.11
C GLY A 493 -2.23 4.24 -0.17
N ASP A 494 -1.40 4.77 0.73
CA ASP A 494 -0.82 6.10 0.66
C ASP A 494 0.24 6.25 -0.44
N VAL A 495 0.76 5.15 -1.01
CA VAL A 495 1.64 5.21 -2.19
C VAL A 495 0.90 5.82 -3.40
N ASP A 496 -0.34 5.38 -3.65
CA ASP A 496 -1.17 5.93 -4.74
C ASP A 496 -1.53 7.38 -4.49
N TRP A 497 -1.87 7.74 -3.24
CA TRP A 497 -2.25 9.11 -2.90
C TRP A 497 -1.08 10.08 -3.09
N ALA A 498 0.14 9.66 -2.72
CA ALA A 498 1.36 10.41 -3.01
C ALA A 498 1.63 10.52 -4.52
N ASN A 499 1.34 9.47 -5.30
CA ASN A 499 1.48 9.50 -6.75
C ASN A 499 0.40 10.35 -7.44
N HIS A 500 -0.84 10.42 -6.95
CA HIS A 500 -1.86 11.37 -7.45
C HIS A 500 -1.49 12.83 -7.19
N ASP A 501 -0.73 13.09 -6.12
CA ASP A 501 -0.15 14.40 -5.86
C ASP A 501 1.17 14.62 -6.60
N ASP A 502 1.64 13.67 -7.43
CA ASP A 502 2.93 13.71 -8.12
C ASP A 502 4.10 14.07 -7.16
N ASN A 503 4.14 13.34 -6.03
CA ASN A 503 5.02 13.61 -4.90
C ASN A 503 5.95 12.42 -4.62
N ILE A 504 7.17 12.47 -5.13
CA ILE A 504 8.07 11.30 -5.11
C ILE A 504 8.68 11.09 -3.72
N ASP A 505 8.80 12.16 -2.93
CA ASP A 505 9.28 12.09 -1.56
C ASP A 505 8.31 11.31 -0.66
N CYS A 506 7.03 11.68 -0.69
CA CYS A 506 5.96 10.94 -0.01
C CYS A 506 5.78 9.53 -0.59
N SER A 507 5.91 9.36 -1.91
CA SER A 507 5.78 8.05 -2.56
C SER A 507 6.85 7.06 -2.08
N ILE A 508 8.11 7.49 -1.98
CA ILE A 508 9.20 6.69 -1.41
C ILE A 508 8.93 6.37 0.06
N GLY A 509 8.52 7.35 0.86
CA GLY A 509 8.21 7.15 2.27
C GLY A 509 7.06 6.18 2.53
N ALA A 510 6.00 6.24 1.71
CA ALA A 510 4.89 5.30 1.75
C ALA A 510 5.33 3.87 1.36
N VAL A 511 6.17 3.71 0.32
CA VAL A 511 6.78 2.40 -0.01
C VAL A 511 7.61 1.88 1.16
N ASN A 512 8.33 2.74 1.87
CA ASN A 512 9.11 2.34 3.05
C ASN A 512 8.21 1.93 4.22
N SER A 513 7.08 2.61 4.44
CA SER A 513 6.04 2.24 5.42
C SER A 513 5.47 0.85 5.13
N GLY A 514 5.07 0.59 3.89
CA GLY A 514 4.62 -0.74 3.45
C GLY A 514 5.71 -1.81 3.59
N ALA A 515 6.96 -1.50 3.24
CA ALA A 515 8.08 -2.44 3.39
C ALA A 515 8.32 -2.83 4.86
N ALA A 516 8.13 -1.89 5.79
CA ALA A 516 8.18 -2.17 7.23
C ALA A 516 7.04 -3.11 7.66
N ALA A 517 5.84 -2.98 7.10
CA ALA A 517 4.73 -3.91 7.34
C ALA A 517 5.00 -5.32 6.79
N VAL A 518 5.60 -5.42 5.58
CA VAL A 518 6.06 -6.72 5.04
C VAL A 518 7.09 -7.35 5.98
N LYS A 519 8.01 -6.55 6.53
CA LYS A 519 9.00 -7.03 7.50
C LYS A 519 8.33 -7.58 8.76
N THR A 520 7.33 -6.88 9.30
CA THR A 520 6.53 -7.37 10.44
C THR A 520 5.92 -8.75 10.14
N ILE A 521 5.36 -8.95 8.95
CA ILE A 521 4.80 -10.25 8.53
C ILE A 521 5.89 -11.33 8.47
N THR A 522 7.01 -11.06 7.80
CA THR A 522 8.08 -12.07 7.67
C THR A 522 8.72 -12.41 9.00
N ASP A 523 8.94 -11.41 9.88
CA ASP A 523 9.47 -11.63 11.23
C ASP A 523 8.52 -12.51 12.05
N TRP A 524 7.20 -12.30 11.93
CA TRP A 524 6.20 -13.13 12.57
C TRP A 524 6.21 -14.57 12.02
N VAL A 525 6.29 -14.74 10.70
CA VAL A 525 6.36 -16.08 10.08
C VAL A 525 7.57 -16.84 10.58
N GLU A 526 8.76 -16.23 10.64
CA GLU A 526 9.99 -16.88 11.12
C GLU A 526 9.92 -17.23 12.62
N LYS A 527 9.20 -16.44 13.41
CA LYS A 527 9.11 -16.63 14.87
C LYS A 527 8.00 -17.59 15.30
N HIS A 528 6.89 -17.62 14.57
CA HIS A 528 5.64 -18.28 15.01
C HIS A 528 5.10 -19.31 14.00
N SER A 529 5.67 -19.40 12.80
CA SER A 529 5.26 -20.32 11.73
C SER A 529 6.51 -20.80 10.95
N ASN A 530 6.36 -21.07 9.65
CA ASN A 530 7.40 -21.38 8.68
C ASN A 530 6.83 -21.27 7.25
N TRP A 531 7.71 -21.24 6.24
CA TRP A 531 7.33 -21.15 4.82
C TRP A 531 6.67 -22.41 4.24
N SER A 532 6.55 -23.51 5.00
CA SER A 532 5.73 -24.67 4.63
C SER A 532 4.26 -24.53 5.04
N GLU A 533 3.96 -23.66 6.02
CA GLU A 533 2.59 -23.36 6.46
C GLU A 533 2.12 -21.95 6.05
N SER A 534 3.03 -21.07 5.63
CA SER A 534 2.75 -19.68 5.26
C SER A 534 3.05 -19.39 3.79
N ILE A 535 2.24 -18.51 3.18
CA ILE A 535 2.59 -17.80 1.95
C ILE A 535 2.37 -16.30 2.12
N VAL A 536 3.24 -15.50 1.49
CA VAL A 536 3.11 -14.04 1.45
C VAL A 536 3.27 -13.59 0.02
N ILE A 537 2.30 -12.83 -0.50
CA ILE A 537 2.36 -12.20 -1.82
C ILE A 537 2.43 -10.69 -1.62
N VAL A 538 3.41 -10.04 -2.22
CA VAL A 538 3.60 -8.59 -2.21
C VAL A 538 3.52 -8.09 -3.65
N THR A 539 2.60 -7.18 -3.91
CA THR A 539 2.38 -6.61 -5.25
C THR A 539 1.72 -5.23 -5.15
N ALA A 540 1.32 -4.69 -6.28
CA ALA A 540 0.49 -3.51 -6.39
C ALA A 540 -0.75 -3.82 -7.23
N ASP A 541 -1.70 -2.91 -7.22
CA ASP A 541 -2.96 -3.00 -7.92
C ASP A 541 -2.88 -2.33 -9.32
N HIS A 542 -2.05 -1.29 -9.47
CA HIS A 542 -1.72 -0.62 -10.72
C HIS A 542 -0.45 0.24 -10.61
N GLY A 543 -0.09 0.91 -11.71
CA GLY A 543 1.02 1.87 -11.77
C GLY A 543 0.54 3.28 -12.00
N HIS A 544 1.44 4.26 -11.93
CA HIS A 544 1.08 5.69 -12.01
C HIS A 544 1.87 6.50 -13.07
N MET A 545 2.59 5.83 -13.99
CA MET A 545 3.46 6.49 -14.98
C MET A 545 4.57 7.37 -14.40
N TRP A 546 5.12 7.03 -13.23
CA TRP A 546 6.38 7.65 -12.78
C TRP A 546 7.55 7.21 -13.69
N ASN A 547 8.33 8.16 -14.21
CA ASN A 547 9.51 7.88 -15.04
C ASN A 547 10.75 8.39 -14.34
N LEU A 548 11.52 7.49 -13.72
CA LEU A 548 12.82 7.82 -13.16
C LEU A 548 13.86 7.98 -14.29
N THR A 549 14.33 9.21 -14.53
CA THR A 549 15.31 9.50 -15.59
C THR A 549 16.75 9.63 -15.07
N ASN A 550 16.93 10.00 -13.81
CA ASN A 550 18.24 10.19 -13.19
C ASN A 550 18.41 9.37 -11.90
N PRO A 551 18.52 8.04 -11.99
CA PRO A 551 18.71 7.17 -10.82
C PRO A 551 20.00 7.48 -10.04
N GLN A 552 21.02 8.06 -10.68
CA GLN A 552 22.26 8.43 -10.00
C GLN A 552 22.05 9.54 -8.98
N MET A 553 21.07 10.43 -9.21
CA MET A 553 20.71 11.48 -8.26
C MET A 553 20.22 10.89 -6.94
N LEU A 554 19.30 9.92 -6.98
CA LEU A 554 18.84 9.18 -5.79
C LEU A 554 19.97 8.41 -5.12
N ALA A 555 20.77 7.70 -5.90
CA ALA A 555 21.87 6.89 -5.36
C ALA A 555 22.89 7.73 -4.57
N ASN A 556 23.07 8.99 -4.95
CA ASN A 556 23.97 9.93 -4.27
C ASN A 556 23.41 10.46 -2.95
N LEU A 557 22.09 10.39 -2.71
CA LEU A 557 21.46 10.84 -1.48
C LEU A 557 21.75 9.90 -0.30
N ASN A 558 21.99 8.61 -0.57
CA ASN A 558 22.27 7.58 0.45
C ASN A 558 23.68 7.67 1.10
N LYS A 559 24.22 8.86 1.32
CA LYS A 559 25.54 9.03 1.98
C LYS A 559 25.46 9.21 3.49
N SER A 560 24.29 8.97 4.09
CA SER A 560 24.03 9.15 5.52
C SER A 560 24.10 7.88 6.36
N ALA A 561 24.38 6.69 5.79
CA ALA A 561 24.66 5.52 6.62
C ALA A 561 26.04 5.67 7.29
N PRO A 562 26.14 5.77 8.63
CA PRO A 562 27.45 5.72 9.28
C PRO A 562 28.13 4.42 8.90
N LYS A 563 29.35 4.52 8.35
CA LYS A 563 30.22 3.38 8.12
C LYS A 563 30.32 2.64 9.45
N GLN A 564 29.68 1.48 9.57
CA GLN A 564 29.93 0.59 10.69
C GLN A 564 31.41 0.25 10.67
N VAL A 565 32.16 0.86 11.59
CA VAL A 565 33.48 0.39 11.97
C VAL A 565 33.21 -0.95 12.66
N LYS A 566 33.56 -2.04 11.97
CA LYS A 566 33.54 -3.38 12.56
C LYS A 566 34.41 -3.39 13.82
N PRO A 567 34.00 -4.07 14.90
CA PRO A 567 34.92 -4.47 15.95
C PRO A 567 36.00 -5.43 15.42
#